data_AF-A0A842UKR9-F1
#
_entry.id   AF-A0A842UKR9-F1
#
_cell.length_a   1.000
_cell.length_b   1.000
_cell.length_c   1.000
_cell.angle_alpha   90.00
_cell.angle_beta   90.00
_cell.angle_gamma   90.00
#
_symmetry.space_group_name_H-M   'P 1'
#
loop_
_entity.id
_entity.type
_entity.pdbx_description
1 polymer ?
#
loop_
_entity_poly.entity_id
_entity_poly.type
_entity_poly.pdbx_seq_one_letter_code
_entity_poly.pdbx_strand_id
1 'polypeptide(L)'
;MQPPYPQDRRSKDEVIKIAKELEVSKASVSTWVRDVELTEAQKTVLHKNSIGNTAGITRGPNKKRRRKRPKGPPKLCVVCGKPRERHTKKYCSVSCQSRERHNKAIAAWKRGESDGLVGRFKDAVAVPVKRYLREKYNNKCYKCGWNEINPYTGIVPLQVEHKDGNYRNNKEENLELLCPNCHSLTPIYGGANRGRGRSDRYRNSYNYATSGGIR
;
A
#
# COMPACT_ATOMS: atom_id res chain seq x y z
N MET A 1 -22.58 15.35 -28.55
CA MET A 1 -21.48 16.17 -28.00
C MET A 1 -22.01 16.84 -26.74
N GLN A 2 -21.43 16.58 -25.56
CA GLN A 2 -21.79 17.29 -24.33
C GLN A 2 -21.12 18.69 -24.37
N PRO A 3 -21.81 19.77 -23.94
CA PRO A 3 -21.18 21.08 -23.85
C PRO A 3 -20.07 21.05 -22.79
N PRO A 4 -18.98 21.82 -22.96
CA PRO A 4 -17.88 21.84 -22.01
C PRO A 4 -18.35 22.38 -20.65
N TYR A 5 -17.90 21.75 -19.57
CA TYR A 5 -18.16 22.21 -18.21
C TYR A 5 -17.50 23.59 -18.00
N PRO A 6 -18.19 24.59 -17.41
CA PRO A 6 -17.61 25.91 -17.19
C PRO A 6 -16.35 25.80 -16.32
N GLN A 7 -15.22 26.28 -16.84
CA GLN A 7 -13.90 26.18 -16.21
C GLN A 7 -13.66 27.26 -15.14
N ASP A 8 -14.51 28.28 -15.03
CA ASP A 8 -14.29 29.37 -14.08
C ASP A 8 -15.09 29.17 -12.78
N ARG A 9 -14.52 28.38 -11.86
CA ARG A 9 -14.95 28.43 -10.46
C ARG A 9 -14.27 29.60 -9.77
N ARG A 10 -15.06 30.60 -9.36
CA ARG A 10 -14.58 31.68 -8.49
C ARG A 10 -13.79 31.12 -7.31
N SER A 11 -12.67 31.75 -7.03
CA SER A 11 -11.75 31.33 -5.99
C SER A 11 -12.44 31.35 -4.62
N LYS A 12 -11.90 30.55 -3.68
CA LYS A 12 -12.44 30.44 -2.32
C LYS A 12 -12.50 31.79 -1.60
N ASP A 13 -11.63 32.72 -1.98
CA ASP A 13 -11.48 34.05 -1.37
C ASP A 13 -12.50 35.05 -1.93
N GLU A 14 -12.83 34.96 -3.22
CA GLU A 14 -13.92 35.76 -3.83
C GLU A 14 -15.27 35.41 -3.21
N VAL A 15 -15.55 34.11 -2.99
CA VAL A 15 -16.78 33.68 -2.32
C VAL A 15 -16.87 34.21 -0.88
N ILE A 16 -15.73 34.39 -0.20
CA ILE A 16 -15.68 34.98 1.14
C ILE A 16 -15.95 36.48 1.08
N LYS A 17 -15.40 37.18 0.09
CA LYS A 17 -15.59 38.63 -0.08
C LYS A 17 -17.06 38.96 -0.34
N ILE A 18 -17.70 38.25 -1.27
CA ILE A 18 -19.12 38.41 -1.60
C ILE A 18 -20.01 38.12 -0.39
N ALA A 19 -19.70 37.06 0.37
CA ALA A 19 -20.45 36.73 1.58
C ALA A 19 -20.38 37.84 2.64
N LYS A 20 -19.24 38.54 2.74
CA LYS A 20 -19.07 39.68 3.65
C LYS A 20 -19.84 40.91 3.20
N GLU A 21 -19.76 41.26 1.91
CA GLU A 21 -20.46 42.43 1.36
C GLU A 21 -21.98 42.30 1.46
N LEU A 22 -22.51 41.08 1.33
CA LEU A 22 -23.94 40.79 1.41
C LEU A 22 -24.41 40.42 2.82
N GLU A 23 -23.53 40.42 3.83
CA GLU A 23 -23.81 40.02 5.22
C GLU A 23 -24.49 38.63 5.36
N VAL A 24 -24.22 37.70 4.44
CA VAL A 24 -24.78 36.34 4.45
C VAL A 24 -23.71 35.29 4.74
N SER A 25 -24.15 34.07 5.06
CA SER A 25 -23.21 32.96 5.27
C SER A 25 -22.50 32.56 3.96
N LYS A 26 -21.23 32.19 4.05
CA LYS A 26 -20.46 31.64 2.91
C LYS A 26 -21.15 30.44 2.26
N ALA A 27 -21.85 29.62 3.06
CA ALA A 27 -22.59 28.47 2.57
C ALA A 27 -23.74 28.90 1.65
N SER A 28 -24.41 30.01 1.96
CA SER A 28 -25.48 30.60 1.15
C SER A 28 -24.98 31.11 -0.20
N VAL A 29 -23.76 31.67 -0.25
CA VAL A 29 -23.14 32.12 -1.51
C VAL A 29 -22.67 30.93 -2.35
N SER A 30 -22.17 29.87 -1.71
CA SER A 30 -21.63 28.69 -2.42
C SER A 30 -22.66 27.87 -3.20
N THR A 31 -23.94 27.93 -2.81
CA THR A 31 -25.05 27.27 -3.50
C THR A 31 -25.56 28.05 -4.72
N TRP A 32 -25.28 29.36 -4.79
CA TRP A 32 -25.80 30.27 -5.81
C TRP A 32 -24.88 30.45 -7.02
N VAL A 33 -23.71 29.81 -7.01
CA VAL A 33 -22.80 29.78 -8.16
C VAL A 33 -23.22 28.67 -9.14
N ARG A 34 -24.45 28.77 -9.63
CA ARG A 34 -24.94 28.09 -10.84
C ARG A 34 -25.89 29.06 -11.55
N ASP A 35 -25.29 29.94 -12.35
CA ASP A 35 -25.84 30.75 -13.44
C ASP A 35 -27.37 30.73 -13.63
N VAL A 36 -28.12 31.37 -12.73
CA VAL A 36 -29.51 31.78 -12.97
C VAL A 36 -29.72 33.12 -12.30
N GLU A 37 -30.00 34.15 -13.09
CA GLU A 37 -30.50 35.43 -12.57
C GLU A 37 -31.90 35.21 -12.01
N LEU A 38 -32.06 35.39 -10.69
CA LEU A 38 -33.35 35.28 -10.03
C LEU A 38 -34.20 36.52 -10.29
N THR A 39 -35.50 36.32 -10.50
CA THR A 39 -36.46 37.41 -10.63
C THR A 39 -36.71 38.08 -9.27
N GLU A 40 -37.16 39.34 -9.28
CA GLU A 40 -37.47 40.11 -8.06
C GLU A 40 -38.51 39.42 -7.16
N ALA A 41 -39.42 38.63 -7.74
CA ALA A 41 -40.39 37.81 -7.02
C ALA A 41 -39.72 36.65 -6.25
N GLN A 42 -38.66 36.05 -6.79
CA GLN A 42 -37.92 34.98 -6.12
C GLN A 42 -37.04 35.53 -4.99
N LYS A 43 -36.48 36.73 -5.16
CA LYS A 43 -35.71 37.44 -4.12
C LYS A 43 -36.58 37.78 -2.90
N THR A 44 -37.83 38.19 -3.12
CA THR A 44 -38.78 38.53 -2.04
C THR A 44 -39.24 37.31 -1.23
N VAL A 45 -39.37 36.12 -1.84
CA VAL A 45 -39.71 34.87 -1.13
C VAL A 45 -38.58 34.44 -0.19
N LEU A 46 -37.33 34.57 -0.63
CA LEU A 46 -36.16 34.27 0.22
C LEU A 46 -36.05 35.24 1.41
N HIS A 47 -36.35 36.52 1.19
CA HIS A 47 -36.34 37.53 2.26
C HIS A 47 -37.40 37.25 3.33
N LYS A 48 -38.58 36.76 2.95
CA LYS A 48 -39.66 36.38 3.89
C LYS A 48 -39.32 35.15 4.72
N ASN A 49 -38.62 34.16 4.14
CA ASN A 49 -38.17 32.96 4.85
C ASN A 49 -37.03 33.23 5.85
N SER A 50 -36.29 34.33 5.70
CA SER A 50 -35.29 34.78 6.69
C SER A 50 -35.90 35.50 7.90
N ILE A 51 -37.07 36.12 7.75
CA ILE A 51 -37.70 36.92 8.82
C ILE A 51 -38.59 36.04 9.73
N GLY A 52 -39.17 34.96 9.21
CA GLY A 52 -40.12 34.11 9.95
C GLY A 52 -39.51 33.10 10.92
N ASN A 53 -38.19 33.06 11.11
CA ASN A 53 -37.54 32.01 11.91
C ASN A 53 -36.70 32.55 13.10
N THR A 54 -37.09 33.70 13.64
CA THR A 54 -36.44 34.33 14.82
C THR A 54 -37.21 34.12 16.13
N ALA A 55 -38.27 33.31 16.15
CA ALA A 55 -38.94 32.87 17.38
C ALA A 55 -38.43 31.50 17.84
N GLY A 56 -37.11 31.39 18.08
CA GLY A 56 -36.47 30.19 18.60
C GLY A 56 -35.70 30.48 19.88
N ILE A 57 -36.31 30.17 21.03
CA ILE A 57 -35.73 29.95 22.37
C ILE A 57 -34.30 30.51 22.52
N THR A 58 -34.18 31.68 23.15
CA THR A 58 -32.88 32.23 23.56
C THR A 58 -32.25 31.35 24.65
N ARG A 59 -31.57 30.28 24.24
CA ARG A 59 -30.57 29.65 25.09
C ARG A 59 -29.46 30.68 25.30
N GLY A 60 -29.45 31.33 26.48
CA GLY A 60 -28.39 32.24 26.90
C GLY A 60 -27.00 31.62 26.70
N PRO A 61 -25.93 32.43 26.64
CA PRO A 61 -24.60 31.96 26.26
C PRO A 61 -24.03 31.02 27.33
N ASN A 62 -24.37 29.74 27.28
CA ASN A 62 -23.72 28.71 28.07
C ASN A 62 -22.37 28.40 27.41
N LYS A 63 -21.46 29.37 27.44
CA LYS A 63 -20.05 29.22 27.10
C LYS A 63 -19.30 28.58 28.27
N LYS A 64 -19.80 27.47 28.84
CA LYS A 64 -18.89 26.52 29.49
C LYS A 64 -18.09 25.87 28.35
N ARG A 65 -17.01 26.54 27.91
CA ARG A 65 -15.99 25.95 27.02
C ARG A 65 -15.63 24.62 27.68
N ARG A 66 -16.08 23.48 27.14
CA ARG A 66 -15.70 22.16 27.66
C ARG A 66 -14.17 22.17 27.72
N ARG A 67 -13.60 22.16 28.92
CA ARG A 67 -12.15 22.04 29.11
C ARG A 67 -11.74 20.83 28.29
N LYS A 68 -10.88 21.03 27.28
CA LYS A 68 -10.37 19.91 26.49
C LYS A 68 -9.74 18.97 27.50
N ARG A 69 -10.25 17.73 27.61
CA ARG A 69 -9.63 16.71 28.46
C ARG A 69 -8.13 16.68 28.12
N PRO A 70 -7.23 16.66 29.12
CA PRO A 70 -5.81 16.53 28.85
C PRO A 70 -5.61 15.30 27.97
N LYS A 71 -4.95 15.48 26.82
CA LYS A 71 -4.64 14.35 25.94
C LYS A 71 -3.69 13.46 26.72
N GLY A 72 -4.10 12.21 26.97
CA GLY A 72 -3.22 11.21 27.57
C GLY A 72 -1.95 11.01 26.74
N PRO A 73 -0.93 10.33 27.31
CA PRO A 73 0.34 10.13 26.62
C PRO A 73 0.13 9.48 25.25
N PRO A 74 0.92 9.88 24.24
CA PRO A 74 0.78 9.34 22.89
C PRO A 74 1.02 7.84 22.92
N LYS A 75 0.13 7.07 22.27
CA LYS A 75 0.35 5.63 22.13
C LYS A 75 1.49 5.38 21.13
N LEU A 76 2.37 4.45 21.45
CA LEU A 76 3.59 4.19 20.68
C LEU A 76 3.41 3.09 19.62
N CYS A 77 4.23 3.12 18.57
CA CYS A 77 4.28 2.08 17.56
C CYS A 77 4.97 0.83 18.11
N VAL A 78 4.35 -0.35 17.89
CA VAL A 78 4.89 -1.63 18.37
C VAL A 78 6.22 -2.05 17.74
N VAL A 79 6.66 -1.39 16.66
CA VAL A 79 7.85 -1.78 15.89
C VAL A 79 9.01 -0.82 16.06
N CYS A 80 8.74 0.49 16.18
CA CYS A 80 9.79 1.52 16.27
C CYS A 80 9.71 2.38 17.54
N GLY A 81 8.70 2.19 18.38
CA GLY A 81 8.50 3.01 19.59
C GLY A 81 8.06 4.45 19.34
N LYS A 82 7.99 4.94 18.09
CA LYS A 82 7.59 6.32 17.81
C LYS A 82 6.12 6.59 18.16
N PRO A 83 5.78 7.82 18.57
CA PRO A 83 4.40 8.25 18.77
C PRO A 83 3.53 8.02 17.53
N ARG A 84 2.30 7.58 17.74
CA ARG A 84 1.31 7.39 16.67
C ARG A 84 0.40 8.61 16.59
N GLU A 85 0.08 9.04 15.37
CA GLU A 85 -0.88 10.14 15.13
C GLU A 85 -2.31 9.80 15.61
N ARG A 86 -2.72 8.54 15.43
CA ARG A 86 -4.05 8.05 15.81
C ARG A 86 -3.92 6.92 16.81
N HIS A 87 -4.62 7.02 17.94
CA HIS A 87 -4.59 6.01 19.00
C HIS A 87 -5.11 4.64 18.53
N THR A 88 -6.04 4.59 17.57
CA THR A 88 -6.62 3.36 17.01
C THR A 88 -5.66 2.56 16.14
N LYS A 89 -4.66 3.22 15.54
CA LYS A 89 -3.67 2.52 14.71
C LYS A 89 -2.65 1.81 15.59
N LYS A 90 -2.19 0.63 15.16
CA LYS A 90 -1.11 -0.13 15.83
C LYS A 90 0.29 0.36 15.45
N TYR A 91 0.43 0.93 14.25
CA TYR A 91 1.71 1.34 13.66
C TYR A 91 1.77 2.84 13.40
N CYS A 92 2.98 3.43 13.43
CA CYS A 92 3.19 4.81 13.00
C CYS A 92 3.15 4.97 11.47
N SER A 93 3.44 3.91 10.71
CA SER A 93 3.52 3.93 9.25
C SER A 93 3.25 2.55 8.63
N VAL A 94 2.94 2.54 7.33
CA VAL A 94 2.83 1.29 6.53
C VAL A 94 4.16 0.54 6.51
N SER A 95 5.29 1.25 6.52
CA SER A 95 6.62 0.62 6.58
C SER A 95 6.83 -0.17 7.88
N CYS A 96 6.38 0.34 9.04
CA CYS A 96 6.44 -0.41 10.29
C CYS A 96 5.52 -1.64 10.26
N GLN A 97 4.31 -1.50 9.73
CA GLN A 97 3.41 -2.65 9.55
C GLN A 97 4.05 -3.74 8.67
N SER A 98 4.64 -3.35 7.54
CA SER A 98 5.34 -4.26 6.63
C SER A 98 6.54 -4.94 7.31
N ARG A 99 7.31 -4.20 8.10
CA ARG A 99 8.43 -4.75 8.88
C ARG A 99 7.98 -5.76 9.93
N GLU A 100 6.90 -5.51 10.67
CA GLU A 100 6.39 -6.52 11.62
C GLU A 100 5.94 -7.78 10.87
N ARG A 101 5.23 -7.62 9.74
CA ARG A 101 4.80 -8.76 8.91
C ARG A 101 5.99 -9.57 8.40
N HIS A 102 7.03 -8.90 7.90
CA HIS A 102 8.26 -9.54 7.45
C HIS A 102 8.95 -10.31 8.58
N ASN A 103 9.16 -9.67 9.74
CA ASN A 103 9.81 -10.31 10.89
C ASN A 103 9.05 -11.55 11.36
N LYS A 104 7.72 -11.47 11.41
CA LYS A 104 6.86 -12.61 11.77
C LYS A 104 6.97 -13.76 10.76
N ALA A 105 6.96 -13.45 9.46
CA ALA A 105 7.11 -14.47 8.42
C ALA A 105 8.47 -15.17 8.50
N ILE A 106 9.56 -14.42 8.71
CA ILE A 106 10.90 -15.00 8.88
C ILE A 106 10.99 -15.85 10.14
N ALA A 107 10.41 -15.40 11.26
CA ALA A 107 10.41 -16.16 12.49
C ALA A 107 9.65 -17.50 12.33
N ALA A 108 8.48 -17.49 11.68
CA ALA A 108 7.71 -18.70 11.38
C ALA A 108 8.48 -19.66 10.45
N TRP A 109 9.09 -19.13 9.38
CA TRP A 109 9.93 -19.90 8.46
C TRP A 109 11.13 -20.55 9.16
N LYS A 110 11.87 -19.80 10.00
CA LYS A 110 13.01 -20.34 10.76
C LYS A 110 12.60 -21.42 11.77
N ARG A 111 11.38 -21.36 12.30
CA ARG A 111 10.82 -22.42 13.17
C ARG A 111 10.25 -23.62 12.41
N GLY A 112 10.25 -23.58 11.07
CA GLY A 112 9.68 -24.64 10.24
C GLY A 112 8.15 -24.65 10.17
N GLU A 113 7.48 -23.61 10.67
CA GLU A 113 6.01 -23.46 10.58
C GLU A 113 5.55 -23.11 9.15
N SER A 114 6.48 -22.71 8.27
CA SER A 114 6.22 -22.48 6.85
C SER A 114 7.37 -23.01 6.00
N ASP A 115 7.03 -23.56 4.83
CA ASP A 115 7.95 -24.19 3.87
C ASP A 115 8.80 -23.17 3.07
N GLY A 116 8.55 -21.87 3.24
CA GLY A 116 9.24 -20.81 2.52
C GLY A 116 8.91 -20.75 1.02
N LEU A 117 7.82 -21.38 0.56
CA LEU A 117 7.40 -21.43 -0.83
C LEU A 117 6.17 -20.56 -1.11
N VAL A 118 6.07 -20.08 -2.35
CA VAL A 118 4.92 -19.33 -2.87
C VAL A 118 4.58 -19.79 -4.29
N GLY A 119 3.43 -19.32 -4.80
CA GLY A 119 2.90 -19.67 -6.11
C GLY A 119 1.90 -20.81 -6.03
N ARG A 120 1.09 -20.96 -7.09
CA ARG A 120 0.05 -22.01 -7.18
C ARG A 120 0.63 -23.41 -6.94
N PHE A 121 1.85 -23.63 -7.43
CA PHE A 121 2.54 -24.92 -7.36
C PHE A 121 3.62 -24.96 -6.26
N LYS A 122 3.69 -23.96 -5.37
CA LYS A 122 4.71 -23.86 -4.32
C LYS A 122 6.13 -24.10 -4.86
N ASP A 123 6.48 -23.37 -5.90
CA ASP A 123 7.64 -23.64 -6.74
C ASP A 123 8.60 -22.45 -6.81
N ALA A 124 8.36 -21.41 -6.01
CA ALA A 124 9.20 -20.24 -5.89
C ALA A 124 9.47 -19.93 -4.43
N VAL A 125 10.70 -19.49 -4.13
CA VAL A 125 11.09 -18.99 -2.80
C VAL A 125 10.25 -17.76 -2.45
N ALA A 126 9.69 -17.73 -1.24
CA ALA A 126 8.83 -16.67 -0.75
C ALA A 126 9.56 -15.32 -0.71
N VAL A 127 8.82 -14.23 -0.98
CA VAL A 127 9.36 -12.86 -0.96
C VAL A 127 10.03 -12.49 0.37
N PRO A 128 9.46 -12.81 1.56
CA PRO A 128 10.14 -12.56 2.83
C PRO A 128 11.50 -13.25 2.90
N VAL A 129 11.59 -14.52 2.49
CA VAL A 129 12.85 -15.30 2.50
C VAL A 129 13.88 -14.68 1.56
N LYS A 130 13.48 -14.31 0.33
CA LYS A 130 14.37 -13.59 -0.61
C LYS A 130 14.90 -12.28 -0.03
N ARG A 131 14.03 -11.50 0.62
CA ARG A 131 14.42 -10.25 1.29
C ARG A 131 15.41 -10.52 2.43
N TYR A 132 15.14 -11.53 3.26
CA TYR A 132 16.01 -11.94 4.35
C TYR A 132 17.41 -12.33 3.85
N LEU A 133 17.50 -13.12 2.78
CA LEU A 133 18.80 -13.50 2.19
C LEU A 133 19.57 -12.28 1.69
N ARG A 134 18.89 -11.32 1.04
CA ARG A 134 19.53 -10.07 0.62
C ARG A 134 20.06 -9.27 1.81
N GLU A 135 19.29 -9.17 2.89
CA GLU A 135 19.76 -8.50 4.12
C GLU A 135 20.94 -9.25 4.77
N LYS A 136 20.86 -10.59 4.88
CA LYS A 136 21.90 -11.47 5.46
C LYS A 136 23.23 -11.37 4.72
N TYR A 137 23.20 -11.31 3.38
CA TYR A 137 24.40 -11.24 2.55
C TYR A 137 24.77 -9.81 2.12
N ASN A 138 24.23 -8.79 2.80
CA ASN A 138 24.47 -7.37 2.49
C ASN A 138 24.25 -7.02 1.01
N ASN A 139 23.30 -7.71 0.35
CA ASN A 139 22.99 -7.61 -1.06
C ASN A 139 24.19 -7.87 -1.98
N LYS A 140 25.05 -8.83 -1.60
CA LYS A 140 26.23 -9.29 -2.33
C LYS A 140 26.14 -10.78 -2.64
N CYS A 141 26.86 -11.21 -3.66
CA CYS A 141 27.09 -12.64 -3.91
C CYS A 141 27.83 -13.26 -2.73
N TYR A 142 27.30 -14.37 -2.20
CA TYR A 142 27.92 -15.13 -1.12
C TYR A 142 29.32 -15.66 -1.49
N LYS A 143 29.51 -16.09 -2.74
CA LYS A 143 30.75 -16.74 -3.21
C LYS A 143 31.86 -15.76 -3.57
N CYS A 144 31.55 -14.71 -4.33
CA CYS A 144 32.55 -13.78 -4.88
C CYS A 144 32.39 -12.33 -4.43
N GLY A 145 31.38 -12.00 -3.64
CA GLY A 145 31.13 -10.63 -3.17
C GLY A 145 30.55 -9.66 -4.21
N TRP A 146 30.40 -10.07 -5.48
CA TRP A 146 29.87 -9.22 -6.55
C TRP A 146 28.49 -8.63 -6.21
N ASN A 147 28.31 -7.34 -6.51
CA ASN A 147 27.12 -6.60 -6.12
C ASN A 147 26.79 -5.42 -7.05
N GLU A 148 27.15 -5.50 -8.32
CA GLU A 148 26.83 -4.42 -9.26
C GLU A 148 25.31 -4.27 -9.46
N ILE A 149 24.87 -3.02 -9.51
CA ILE A 149 23.47 -2.68 -9.72
C ILE A 149 23.20 -2.73 -11.22
N ASN A 150 22.20 -3.51 -11.61
CA ASN A 150 21.71 -3.46 -12.98
C ASN A 150 21.01 -2.10 -13.22
N PRO A 151 21.44 -1.31 -14.22
CA PRO A 151 20.96 0.07 -14.39
C PRO A 151 19.49 0.17 -14.80
N TYR A 152 18.94 -0.87 -15.44
CA TYR A 152 17.54 -0.90 -15.86
C TYR A 152 16.60 -1.24 -14.69
N THR A 153 16.97 -2.22 -13.87
CA THR A 153 16.13 -2.71 -12.76
C THR A 153 16.39 -2.00 -11.43
N GLY A 154 17.52 -1.31 -11.29
CA GLY A 154 17.96 -0.66 -10.05
C GLY A 154 18.30 -1.64 -8.92
N ILE A 155 18.46 -2.94 -9.22
CA ILE A 155 18.79 -3.97 -8.23
C ILE A 155 20.02 -4.77 -8.63
N VAL A 156 20.69 -5.34 -7.62
CA VAL A 156 21.73 -6.35 -7.86
C VAL A 156 21.06 -7.66 -8.27
N PRO A 157 21.37 -8.24 -9.45
CA PRO A 157 20.67 -9.41 -9.99
C PRO A 157 21.15 -10.72 -9.36
N LEU A 158 21.02 -10.81 -8.04
CA LEU A 158 21.32 -12.02 -7.27
C LEU A 158 20.18 -13.04 -7.36
N GLN A 159 20.55 -14.31 -7.38
CA GLN A 159 19.68 -15.48 -7.47
C GLN A 159 19.83 -16.34 -6.22
N VAL A 160 18.74 -17.00 -5.81
CA VAL A 160 18.77 -17.93 -4.68
C VAL A 160 19.14 -19.31 -5.21
N GLU A 161 20.19 -19.90 -4.66
CA GLU A 161 20.63 -21.26 -4.97
C GLU A 161 20.29 -22.22 -3.82
N HIS A 162 19.89 -23.44 -4.17
CA HIS A 162 19.63 -24.54 -3.23
C HIS A 162 20.81 -25.50 -3.25
N LYS A 163 21.62 -25.60 -2.19
CA LYS A 163 22.86 -26.42 -2.18
C LYS A 163 22.62 -27.88 -2.56
N ASP A 164 21.49 -28.46 -2.16
CA ASP A 164 21.10 -29.85 -2.43
C ASP A 164 20.40 -30.08 -3.78
N GLY A 165 20.09 -29.01 -4.52
CA GLY A 165 19.31 -29.03 -5.75
C GLY A 165 17.80 -29.25 -5.55
N ASN A 166 17.33 -29.43 -4.32
CA ASN A 166 15.91 -29.62 -4.02
C ASN A 166 15.23 -28.28 -3.76
N TYR A 167 14.47 -27.79 -4.74
CA TYR A 167 13.76 -26.51 -4.63
C TYR A 167 12.74 -26.43 -3.47
N ARG A 168 12.32 -27.56 -2.91
CA ARG A 168 11.41 -27.61 -1.75
C ARG A 168 12.14 -27.44 -0.42
N ASN A 169 13.44 -27.69 -0.37
CA ASN A 169 14.24 -27.53 0.85
C ASN A 169 14.66 -26.07 1.03
N ASN A 170 13.76 -25.24 1.52
CA ASN A 170 14.05 -23.82 1.77
C ASN A 170 14.55 -23.56 3.19
N LYS A 171 15.24 -24.49 3.83
CA LYS A 171 15.89 -24.19 5.12
C LYS A 171 17.01 -23.18 4.93
N GLU A 172 17.25 -22.33 5.92
CA GLU A 172 18.22 -21.25 5.81
C GLU A 172 19.63 -21.77 5.45
N GLU A 173 20.04 -22.89 6.05
CA GLU A 173 21.33 -23.52 5.79
C GLU A 173 21.49 -24.08 4.38
N ASN A 174 20.39 -24.38 3.69
CA ASN A 174 20.38 -24.91 2.33
C ASN A 174 20.34 -23.82 1.24
N LEU A 175 20.06 -22.57 1.62
CA LEU A 175 19.94 -21.46 0.68
C LEU A 175 21.20 -20.60 0.63
N GLU A 176 21.62 -20.25 -0.59
CA GLU A 176 22.67 -19.27 -0.85
C GLU A 176 22.17 -18.16 -1.77
N LEU A 177 22.84 -17.00 -1.73
CA LEU A 177 22.54 -15.88 -2.61
C LEU A 177 23.74 -15.65 -3.54
N LEU A 178 23.60 -15.98 -4.82
CA LEU A 178 24.68 -15.98 -5.80
C LEU A 178 24.44 -14.95 -6.92
N CYS A 179 25.51 -14.41 -7.49
CA CYS A 179 25.43 -13.67 -8.75
C CYS A 179 25.18 -14.63 -9.93
N PRO A 180 24.73 -14.13 -11.10
CA PRO A 180 24.43 -14.98 -12.25
C PRO A 180 25.62 -15.84 -12.69
N ASN A 181 26.85 -15.30 -12.62
CA ASN A 181 28.06 -16.01 -13.01
C ASN A 181 28.47 -17.09 -12.00
N CYS A 182 28.33 -16.86 -10.70
CA CYS A 182 28.60 -17.91 -9.71
C CYS A 182 27.52 -18.98 -9.72
N HIS A 183 26.26 -18.58 -9.94
CA HIS A 183 25.12 -19.47 -10.03
C HIS A 183 25.19 -20.39 -11.25
N SER A 184 25.68 -19.91 -12.40
CA SER A 184 25.86 -20.76 -13.59
C SER A 184 26.96 -21.81 -13.46
N LEU A 185 27.86 -21.65 -12.47
CA LEU A 185 28.95 -22.57 -12.19
C LEU A 185 28.59 -23.64 -11.14
N THR A 186 27.35 -23.66 -10.64
CA THR A 186 26.93 -24.70 -9.69
C THR A 186 26.70 -26.03 -10.41
N PRO A 187 26.99 -27.18 -9.78
CA PRO A 187 26.85 -28.50 -10.42
C PRO A 187 25.39 -28.86 -10.73
N ILE A 188 24.44 -28.12 -10.18
CA ILE A 188 22.99 -28.28 -10.31
C ILE A 188 22.35 -27.13 -11.10
N TYR A 189 23.15 -26.34 -11.83
CA TYR A 189 22.60 -25.25 -12.63
C TYR A 189 21.73 -25.77 -13.78
N GLY A 190 20.51 -25.23 -13.88
CA GLY A 190 19.61 -25.46 -15.01
C GLY A 190 19.35 -26.94 -15.30
N GLY A 191 19.71 -27.38 -16.50
CA GLY A 191 19.52 -28.76 -16.97
C GLY A 191 20.44 -29.79 -16.30
N ALA A 192 21.43 -29.38 -15.52
CA ALA A 192 22.25 -30.31 -14.74
C ALA A 192 21.45 -30.91 -13.57
N ASN A 193 20.42 -30.22 -13.06
CA ASN A 193 19.55 -30.68 -11.96
C ASN A 193 18.34 -31.51 -12.44
N ARG A 194 18.55 -32.38 -13.42
CA ARG A 194 17.51 -33.30 -13.92
C ARG A 194 17.06 -34.23 -12.79
N GLY A 195 15.75 -34.49 -12.72
CA GLY A 195 15.13 -35.37 -11.72
C GLY A 195 14.83 -34.72 -10.35
N ARG A 196 15.46 -33.59 -10.01
CA ARG A 196 15.20 -32.86 -8.74
C ARG A 196 14.58 -31.46 -8.95
N GLY A 197 14.36 -31.10 -10.21
CA GLY A 197 13.70 -29.85 -10.60
C GLY A 197 12.18 -29.82 -10.37
N ARG A 198 11.54 -28.77 -10.87
CA ARG A 198 10.12 -28.45 -10.63
C ARG A 198 9.19 -29.21 -11.58
N SER A 199 9.08 -30.52 -11.41
CA SER A 199 8.26 -31.42 -12.26
C SER A 199 6.81 -30.95 -12.42
N ASP A 200 6.25 -30.34 -11.38
CA ASP A 200 4.86 -29.91 -11.33
C ASP A 200 4.54 -28.84 -12.39
N ARG A 201 5.56 -28.09 -12.85
CA ARG A 201 5.41 -27.11 -13.95
C ARG A 201 5.12 -27.75 -15.30
N TYR A 202 5.55 -29.00 -15.49
CA TYR A 202 5.44 -29.71 -16.76
C TYR A 202 4.22 -30.64 -16.82
N ARG A 203 3.56 -30.95 -15.68
CA ARG A 203 2.38 -31.84 -15.68
C ARG A 203 1.18 -31.27 -16.43
N ASN A 204 1.06 -29.95 -16.56
CA ASN A 204 -0.08 -29.33 -17.25
C ASN A 204 0.07 -29.22 -18.78
N SER A 205 1.26 -29.46 -19.36
CA SER A 205 1.42 -29.40 -20.82
C SER A 205 0.92 -30.68 -21.52
N TYR A 206 0.89 -31.82 -20.83
CA TYR A 206 0.38 -33.08 -21.39
C TYR A 206 -1.15 -33.13 -21.48
N ASN A 207 -1.86 -32.54 -20.51
CA ASN A 207 -3.32 -32.59 -20.48
C ASN A 207 -4.00 -31.74 -21.57
N TYR A 208 -3.33 -30.72 -22.11
CA TYR A 208 -3.85 -29.94 -23.26
C TYR A 208 -3.61 -30.64 -24.61
N ALA A 209 -2.58 -31.49 -24.71
CA ALA A 209 -2.27 -32.24 -25.94
C ALA A 209 -3.22 -33.44 -26.14
N THR A 210 -3.76 -34.02 -25.07
CA THR A 210 -4.68 -35.17 -25.13
C THR A 210 -6.16 -34.80 -25.19
N SER A 211 -6.53 -33.53 -24.97
CA SER A 211 -7.92 -33.03 -25.08
C SER A 211 -8.20 -32.32 -26.42
N GLY A 212 -7.21 -32.24 -27.32
CA GLY A 212 -7.37 -31.76 -28.69
C GLY A 212 -8.00 -32.85 -29.55
N GLY A 213 -9.33 -32.89 -29.59
CA GLY A 213 -10.08 -33.71 -30.53
C GLY A 213 -9.64 -33.43 -31.96
N ILE A 214 -9.48 -34.52 -32.71
CA ILE A 214 -9.42 -34.55 -34.17
C ILE A 214 -10.55 -33.65 -34.70
N ARG A 215 -10.18 -32.60 -35.44
CA ARG A 215 -11.04 -31.95 -36.42
C ARG A 215 -10.38 -32.11 -37.77
#